data_AF-A0A2D7Q8T7-F1
#
_entry.id   AF-A0A2D7Q8T7-F1
#
_cell.length_a   1.000
_cell.length_b   1.000
_cell.length_c   1.000
_cell.angle_alpha   90.00
_cell.angle_beta   90.00
_cell.angle_gamma   90.00
#
_symmetry.space_group_name_H-M   'P 1'
#
loop_
_entity.id
_entity.type
_entity.pdbx_description
1 polymer ?
#
loop_
_entity_poly.entity_id
_entity_poly.type
_entity_poly.pdbx_seq_one_letter_code
_entity_poly.pdbx_strand_id
1 'polypeptide(L)'
;EIAAKFGIYYYPIVSSARAFNALWKRSYRKTAQFLGGVVYEDPWLAGGHNGLSNSEDPLKPQPPYERVRDLRKLMNQFNLEDTPIIMAGGVWNLSEWEDWIDNNEIGKIAFQFGTRPLLTKESPIPEEWKKKLLTIKKGEVSLHRFSPTGFYSSAVKNDFLIELEERSERQTPFLKEQTNEFNEKIEIGPRKRTFYVKHSDKSKILEWVKKGFSKPMTTPNNTLIWVTIKKASQIVKDQIDCMGCLSQCLFSNWSQEEKGTTGKKADPRSFCIQKTLQKISHGISNLENELMFAGHSAYRFAMDPFYKNGFVPRVNQLIERIMKGL
;
A
#
# COMPACT_ATOMS: atom_id res chain seq x y z
N GLU A 1 1.57 -2.82 26.18
CA GLU A 1 1.01 -2.26 27.43
C GLU A 1 -0.49 -2.51 27.56
N ILE A 2 -1.35 -1.94 26.69
CA ILE A 2 -2.82 -2.20 26.74
C ILE A 2 -3.13 -3.70 26.69
N ALA A 3 -2.60 -4.42 25.68
CA ALA A 3 -2.82 -5.86 25.54
C ALA A 3 -2.43 -6.63 26.82
N ALA A 4 -1.25 -6.31 27.39
CA ALA A 4 -0.76 -6.92 28.62
C ALA A 4 -1.64 -6.63 29.84
N LYS A 5 -2.19 -5.41 29.96
CA LYS A 5 -3.13 -5.04 31.04
C LYS A 5 -4.37 -5.93 31.06
N PHE A 6 -4.80 -6.41 29.90
CA PHE A 6 -5.99 -7.27 29.75
C PHE A 6 -5.65 -8.74 29.53
N GLY A 7 -4.38 -9.15 29.63
CA GLY A 7 -3.99 -10.54 29.42
C GLY A 7 -4.15 -11.03 27.98
N ILE A 8 -4.15 -10.13 26.99
CA ILE A 8 -4.41 -10.43 25.59
C ILE A 8 -3.10 -10.57 24.81
N TYR A 9 -3.03 -11.58 23.94
CA TYR A 9 -1.90 -11.76 23.03
C TYR A 9 -1.85 -10.67 21.95
N TYR A 10 -0.63 -10.27 21.57
CA TYR A 10 -0.39 -9.36 20.45
C TYR A 10 0.54 -9.99 19.42
N TYR A 11 0.41 -9.53 18.17
CA TYR A 11 1.09 -10.07 17.00
C TYR A 11 1.66 -8.92 16.17
N PRO A 12 2.93 -8.49 16.39
CA PRO A 12 3.53 -7.45 15.59
C PRO A 12 3.75 -7.91 14.15
N ILE A 13 3.48 -7.01 13.21
CA ILE A 13 3.76 -7.21 11.79
C ILE A 13 5.11 -6.57 11.48
N VAL A 14 6.01 -7.34 10.86
CA VAL A 14 7.37 -6.93 10.49
C VAL A 14 7.73 -7.44 9.10
N SER A 15 8.63 -6.74 8.41
CA SER A 15 9.15 -7.15 7.10
C SER A 15 10.60 -7.67 7.15
N SER A 16 11.23 -7.65 8.34
CA SER A 16 12.63 -8.06 8.53
C SER A 16 12.98 -8.26 10.01
N ALA A 17 14.06 -9.03 10.25
CA ALA A 17 14.69 -9.14 11.57
C ALA A 17 15.08 -7.77 12.16
N ARG A 18 15.56 -6.84 11.32
CA ARG A 18 15.92 -5.48 11.76
C ARG A 18 14.71 -4.72 12.32
N ALA A 19 13.57 -4.77 11.63
CA ALA A 19 12.34 -4.15 12.10
C ALA A 19 11.87 -4.76 13.43
N PHE A 20 11.89 -6.09 13.54
CA PHE A 20 11.56 -6.78 14.77
C PHE A 20 12.49 -6.38 15.94
N ASN A 21 13.81 -6.36 15.73
CA ASN A 21 14.79 -5.98 16.74
C ASN A 21 14.51 -4.58 17.32
N ALA A 22 14.18 -3.62 16.44
CA ALA A 22 13.86 -2.25 16.85
C ALA A 22 12.62 -2.20 17.74
N LEU A 23 11.54 -2.88 17.35
CA LEU A 23 10.31 -2.93 18.13
C LEU A 23 10.48 -3.70 19.44
N TRP A 24 11.24 -4.80 19.42
CA TRP A 24 11.56 -5.61 20.59
C TRP A 24 12.29 -4.83 21.66
N LYS A 25 13.41 -4.18 21.27
CA LYS A 25 14.22 -3.35 22.19
C LYS A 25 13.42 -2.18 22.75
N ARG A 26 12.56 -1.57 21.93
CA ARG A 26 11.77 -0.40 22.32
C ARG A 26 10.62 -0.73 23.27
N SER A 27 9.87 -1.82 23.01
CA SER A 27 8.60 -2.06 23.70
C SER A 27 8.33 -3.52 24.04
N TYR A 28 8.45 -4.45 23.07
CA TYR A 28 7.86 -5.78 23.24
C TYR A 28 8.52 -6.65 24.31
N ARG A 29 9.83 -6.47 24.55
CA ARG A 29 10.53 -7.21 25.62
C ARG A 29 9.91 -7.04 27.02
N LYS A 30 9.22 -5.93 27.27
CA LYS A 30 8.56 -5.65 28.56
C LYS A 30 7.29 -6.48 28.77
N THR A 31 6.73 -7.03 27.70
CA THR A 31 5.48 -7.79 27.69
C THR A 31 5.65 -9.04 26.84
N ALA A 32 6.81 -9.69 26.93
CA ALA A 32 7.19 -10.83 26.09
C ALA A 32 6.22 -12.01 26.24
N GLN A 33 5.70 -12.24 27.45
CA GLN A 33 4.75 -13.31 27.77
C GLN A 33 3.42 -13.23 27.01
N PHE A 34 3.09 -12.05 26.46
CA PHE A 34 1.88 -11.83 25.66
C PHE A 34 2.19 -11.75 24.16
N LEU A 35 3.42 -12.00 23.72
CA LEU A 35 3.74 -12.10 22.30
C LEU A 35 3.20 -13.44 21.78
N GLY A 36 2.07 -13.41 21.06
CA GLY A 36 1.43 -14.64 20.56
C GLY A 36 2.09 -15.22 19.30
N GLY A 37 2.86 -14.40 18.59
CA GLY A 37 3.50 -14.73 17.33
C GLY A 37 4.05 -13.47 16.66
N VAL A 38 4.87 -13.63 15.64
CA VAL A 38 5.39 -12.49 14.84
C VAL A 38 4.94 -12.67 13.40
N VAL A 39 4.16 -11.73 12.87
CA VAL A 39 3.75 -11.78 11.47
C VAL A 39 4.89 -11.24 10.61
N TYR A 40 5.51 -12.11 9.81
CA TYR A 40 6.37 -11.68 8.73
C TYR A 40 5.50 -11.36 7.52
N GLU A 41 5.43 -10.08 7.14
CA GLU A 41 4.71 -9.63 5.96
C GLU A 41 5.70 -9.36 4.82
N ASP A 42 5.57 -10.14 3.74
CA ASP A 42 6.40 -10.00 2.55
C ASP A 42 6.22 -8.60 1.96
N PRO A 43 7.30 -7.80 1.88
CA PRO A 43 7.17 -6.40 1.51
C PRO A 43 6.97 -6.18 0.01
N TRP A 44 7.01 -7.24 -0.82
CA TRP A 44 6.71 -7.18 -2.26
C TRP A 44 5.43 -7.90 -2.65
N LEU A 45 5.05 -8.97 -1.95
CA LEU A 45 3.96 -9.86 -2.37
C LEU A 45 2.65 -9.63 -1.63
N ALA A 46 2.70 -9.10 -0.40
CA ALA A 46 1.51 -8.84 0.40
C ALA A 46 0.62 -7.75 -0.22
N GLY A 47 -0.69 -7.85 -0.02
CA GLY A 47 -1.65 -6.82 -0.41
C GLY A 47 -1.80 -5.74 0.67
N GLY A 48 -2.25 -4.54 0.30
CA GLY A 48 -2.37 -3.45 1.27
C GLY A 48 -1.04 -2.71 1.46
N HIS A 49 -0.80 -2.10 2.62
CA HIS A 49 0.47 -1.41 2.89
C HIS A 49 1.60 -2.41 3.12
N ASN A 50 2.79 -2.08 2.63
CA ASN A 50 3.96 -2.96 2.71
C ASN A 50 5.11 -2.34 3.50
N GLY A 51 5.88 -3.20 4.18
CA GLY A 51 7.01 -2.83 5.02
C GLY A 51 8.36 -2.63 4.30
N LEU A 52 8.39 -2.15 3.05
CA LEU A 52 9.66 -1.84 2.37
C LEU A 52 10.40 -0.69 3.05
N SER A 53 11.69 -0.89 3.28
CA SER A 53 12.61 0.14 3.73
C SER A 53 13.15 0.97 2.57
N ASN A 54 13.68 2.16 2.87
CA ASN A 54 14.20 3.08 1.85
C ASN A 54 15.43 2.53 1.09
N SER A 55 16.08 1.48 1.60
CA SER A 55 17.22 0.82 0.94
C SER A 55 16.82 -0.31 0.00
N GLU A 56 15.53 -0.69 -0.01
CA GLU A 56 15.04 -1.80 -0.83
C GLU A 56 14.45 -1.28 -2.13
N ASP A 57 14.67 -2.04 -3.20
CA ASP A 57 14.15 -1.74 -4.53
C ASP A 57 12.75 -2.39 -4.67
N PRO A 58 11.67 -1.59 -4.82
CA PRO A 58 10.32 -2.12 -4.99
C PRO A 58 10.16 -2.97 -6.27
N LEU A 59 11.07 -2.82 -7.25
CA LEU A 59 11.03 -3.55 -8.52
C LEU A 59 11.84 -4.85 -8.50
N LYS A 60 12.51 -5.17 -7.39
CA LYS A 60 13.31 -6.39 -7.23
C LYS A 60 12.84 -7.21 -6.04
N PRO A 61 11.72 -7.97 -6.20
CA PRO A 61 11.25 -8.88 -5.17
C PRO A 61 12.32 -9.89 -4.77
N GLN A 62 12.37 -10.22 -3.48
CA GLN A 62 13.29 -11.21 -2.93
C GLN A 62 12.49 -12.38 -2.33
N PRO A 63 12.97 -13.63 -2.46
CA PRO A 63 12.37 -14.76 -1.77
C PRO A 63 12.36 -14.54 -0.24
N PRO A 64 11.30 -15.00 0.47
CA PRO A 64 11.15 -14.70 1.90
C PRO A 64 11.98 -15.61 2.82
N TYR A 65 12.48 -16.77 2.34
CA TYR A 65 13.13 -17.79 3.18
C TYR A 65 14.26 -17.23 4.03
N GLU A 66 15.25 -16.60 3.40
CA GLU A 66 16.42 -16.03 4.09
C GLU A 66 16.01 -14.99 5.16
N ARG A 67 15.00 -14.18 4.86
CA ARG A 67 14.52 -13.14 5.77
C ARG A 67 13.81 -13.72 6.99
N VAL A 68 13.03 -14.78 6.78
CA VAL A 68 12.32 -15.48 7.85
C VAL A 68 13.29 -16.30 8.70
N ARG A 69 14.28 -16.97 8.08
CA ARG A 69 15.37 -17.62 8.80
C ARG A 69 16.13 -16.62 9.68
N ASP A 70 16.50 -15.47 9.14
CA ASP A 70 17.23 -14.44 9.90
C ASP A 70 16.36 -13.86 11.03
N LEU A 71 15.04 -13.71 10.81
CA LEU A 71 14.09 -13.34 11.85
C LEU A 71 14.02 -14.41 12.95
N ARG A 72 13.90 -15.69 12.59
CA ARG A 72 13.90 -16.81 13.54
C ARG A 72 15.19 -16.85 14.35
N LYS A 73 16.35 -16.74 13.70
CA LYS A 73 17.66 -16.70 14.38
C LYS A 73 17.73 -15.57 15.41
N LEU A 74 17.24 -14.38 15.08
CA LEU A 74 17.16 -13.27 16.02
C LEU A 74 16.16 -13.53 17.16
N MET A 75 14.99 -14.08 16.85
CA MET A 75 13.98 -14.42 17.86
C MET A 75 14.51 -15.41 18.89
N ASN A 76 15.27 -16.43 18.45
CA ASN A 76 15.88 -17.41 19.35
C ASN A 76 16.90 -16.76 20.32
N GLN A 77 17.60 -15.70 19.91
CA GLN A 77 18.47 -14.94 20.83
C GLN A 77 17.71 -14.28 21.99
N PHE A 78 16.38 -14.18 21.87
CA PHE A 78 15.49 -13.63 22.89
C PHE A 78 14.65 -14.71 23.60
N ASN A 79 15.01 -15.99 23.46
CA ASN A 79 14.27 -17.14 23.99
C ASN A 79 12.82 -17.22 23.46
N LEU A 80 12.64 -16.99 22.16
CA LEU A 80 11.34 -17.02 21.46
C LEU A 80 11.24 -18.20 20.48
N GLU A 81 11.94 -19.31 20.74
CA GLU A 81 11.98 -20.52 19.91
C GLU A 81 10.56 -21.06 19.67
N ASP A 82 9.74 -21.05 20.72
CA ASP A 82 8.37 -21.55 20.69
C ASP A 82 7.33 -20.55 20.19
N THR A 83 7.73 -19.30 19.94
CA THR A 83 6.84 -18.28 19.39
C THR A 83 6.76 -18.46 17.88
N PRO A 84 5.56 -18.65 17.28
CA PRO A 84 5.44 -18.89 15.85
C PRO A 84 5.74 -17.62 15.05
N ILE A 85 6.37 -17.80 13.89
CA ILE A 85 6.35 -16.79 12.83
C ILE A 85 5.11 -17.06 11.99
N ILE A 86 4.42 -16.01 11.54
CA ILE A 86 3.25 -16.10 10.67
C ILE A 86 3.65 -15.50 9.33
N MET A 87 3.86 -16.34 8.31
CA MET A 87 4.19 -15.93 6.96
C MET A 87 2.96 -15.33 6.27
N ALA A 88 3.06 -14.07 5.85
CA ALA A 88 2.01 -13.34 5.16
C ALA A 88 2.53 -12.77 3.83
N GLY A 89 1.72 -12.89 2.77
CA GLY A 89 2.05 -12.42 1.43
C GLY A 89 2.58 -13.53 0.53
N GLY A 90 2.06 -13.61 -0.70
CA GLY A 90 2.48 -14.61 -1.69
C GLY A 90 1.99 -16.05 -1.47
N VAL A 91 1.50 -16.40 -0.29
CA VAL A 91 1.05 -17.77 0.02
C VAL A 91 -0.22 -18.13 -0.76
N TRP A 92 -0.12 -19.11 -1.68
CA TRP A 92 -1.27 -19.65 -2.41
C TRP A 92 -1.74 -20.99 -1.85
N ASN A 93 -0.90 -22.03 -1.88
CA ASN A 93 -1.16 -23.35 -1.29
C ASN A 93 0.08 -23.82 -0.52
N LEU A 94 -0.03 -24.87 0.32
CA LEU A 94 1.09 -25.28 1.18
C LEU A 94 2.14 -26.16 0.49
N SER A 95 1.86 -26.75 -0.68
CA SER A 95 2.88 -27.52 -1.42
C SER A 95 4.05 -26.64 -1.88
N GLU A 96 3.81 -25.33 -2.08
CA GLU A 96 4.86 -24.35 -2.40
C GLU A 96 5.75 -23.99 -1.19
N TRP A 97 5.46 -24.53 -0.01
CA TRP A 97 6.13 -24.20 1.27
C TRP A 97 6.55 -25.45 2.05
N GLU A 98 6.63 -26.62 1.39
CA GLU A 98 7.01 -27.89 2.03
C GLU A 98 8.37 -27.80 2.74
N ASP A 99 9.32 -27.08 2.17
CA ASP A 99 10.65 -26.82 2.74
C ASP A 99 10.64 -25.94 3.98
N TRP A 100 9.50 -25.34 4.35
CA TRP A 100 9.35 -24.51 5.56
C TRP A 100 8.73 -25.26 6.73
N ILE A 101 7.95 -26.30 6.43
CA ILE A 101 7.20 -27.06 7.43
C ILE A 101 8.15 -28.07 8.08
N ASP A 102 8.11 -28.16 9.41
CA ASP A 102 9.02 -29.00 10.21
C ASP A 102 10.52 -28.70 9.96
N ASN A 103 10.83 -27.46 9.58
CA ASN A 103 12.19 -27.00 9.32
C ASN A 103 12.79 -26.31 10.57
N ASN A 104 13.93 -26.82 11.05
CA ASN A 104 14.64 -26.29 12.23
C ASN A 104 15.14 -24.83 12.06
N GLU A 105 15.48 -24.41 10.85
CA GLU A 105 15.96 -23.05 10.57
C GLU A 105 14.82 -22.01 10.62
N ILE A 106 13.59 -22.42 10.29
CA ILE A 106 12.38 -21.58 10.28
C ILE A 106 11.65 -21.66 11.62
N GLY A 107 11.67 -22.82 12.27
CA GLY A 107 10.96 -23.11 13.51
C GLY A 107 9.45 -23.16 13.32
N LYS A 108 8.69 -22.89 14.38
CA LYS A 108 7.21 -22.88 14.31
C LYS A 108 6.74 -21.82 13.32
N ILE A 109 5.95 -22.25 12.35
CA ILE A 109 5.44 -21.43 11.25
C ILE A 109 3.92 -21.58 11.12
N ALA A 110 3.26 -20.48 10.81
CA ALA A 110 1.86 -20.41 10.40
C ALA A 110 1.73 -19.51 9.17
N PHE A 111 0.57 -19.48 8.53
CA PHE A 111 0.33 -18.71 7.31
C PHE A 111 -0.88 -17.80 7.45
N GLN A 112 -0.76 -16.55 6.99
CA GLN A 112 -1.82 -15.56 6.98
C GLN A 112 -2.22 -15.19 5.56
N PHE A 113 -3.53 -15.19 5.30
CA PHE A 113 -4.10 -14.93 3.98
C PHE A 113 -4.97 -13.68 4.01
N GLY A 114 -4.58 -12.64 3.25
CA GLY A 114 -5.42 -11.45 3.05
C GLY A 114 -6.24 -11.52 1.76
N THR A 115 -5.58 -11.83 0.64
CA THR A 115 -6.21 -11.77 -0.69
C THR A 115 -7.08 -12.99 -1.00
N ARG A 116 -6.67 -14.22 -0.64
CA ARG A 116 -7.46 -15.42 -0.95
C ARG A 116 -8.90 -15.38 -0.38
N PRO A 117 -9.09 -15.01 0.91
CA PRO A 117 -10.43 -14.98 1.51
C PRO A 117 -11.36 -13.93 0.90
N LEU A 118 -10.85 -12.95 0.13
CA LEU A 118 -11.69 -11.98 -0.58
C LEU A 118 -12.68 -12.68 -1.52
N LEU A 119 -12.28 -13.77 -2.16
CA LEU A 119 -13.13 -14.56 -3.07
C LEU A 119 -13.71 -15.79 -2.35
N THR A 120 -14.49 -15.54 -1.31
CA THR A 120 -15.27 -16.56 -0.60
C THR A 120 -16.73 -16.14 -0.46
N LYS A 121 -17.61 -17.09 -0.12
CA LYS A 121 -19.04 -16.80 0.13
C LYS A 121 -19.24 -15.88 1.33
N GLU A 122 -18.38 -16.00 2.32
CA GLU A 122 -18.42 -15.23 3.58
C GLU A 122 -17.86 -13.82 3.42
N SER A 123 -17.06 -13.56 2.38
CA SER A 123 -16.48 -12.25 2.13
C SER A 123 -17.56 -11.20 1.82
N PRO A 124 -17.57 -10.06 2.54
CA PRO A 124 -18.57 -9.01 2.37
C PRO A 124 -18.29 -8.07 1.20
N ILE A 125 -17.21 -8.30 0.43
CA ILE A 125 -16.92 -7.44 -0.72
C ILE A 125 -18.05 -7.54 -1.76
N PRO A 126 -18.32 -6.47 -2.54
CA PRO A 126 -19.33 -6.49 -3.58
C PRO A 126 -19.09 -7.59 -4.63
N GLU A 127 -20.15 -8.12 -5.21
CA GLU A 127 -20.08 -9.18 -6.22
C GLU A 127 -19.28 -8.77 -7.46
N GLU A 128 -19.34 -7.49 -7.87
CA GLU A 128 -18.50 -6.98 -8.95
C GLU A 128 -17.01 -7.09 -8.62
N TRP A 129 -16.61 -6.90 -7.35
CA TRP A 129 -15.22 -7.06 -6.92
C TRP A 129 -14.83 -8.54 -7.00
N LYS A 130 -15.68 -9.46 -6.54
CA LYS A 130 -15.46 -10.91 -6.69
C LYS A 130 -15.25 -11.30 -8.16
N LYS A 131 -16.10 -10.80 -9.07
CA LYS A 131 -15.94 -11.01 -10.52
C LYS A 131 -14.63 -10.43 -11.04
N LYS A 132 -14.26 -9.22 -10.63
CA LYS A 132 -12.99 -8.59 -11.03
C LYS A 132 -11.77 -9.41 -10.62
N LEU A 133 -11.78 -10.04 -9.44
CA LEU A 133 -10.68 -10.91 -9.01
C LEU A 133 -10.42 -12.07 -9.99
N LEU A 134 -11.46 -12.60 -10.63
CA LEU A 134 -11.36 -13.67 -11.63
C LEU A 134 -10.79 -13.22 -12.99
N THR A 135 -10.60 -11.92 -13.20
CA THR A 135 -10.10 -11.38 -14.47
C THR A 135 -8.70 -10.78 -14.38
N ILE A 136 -8.14 -10.66 -13.17
CA ILE A 136 -6.82 -10.05 -12.95
C ILE A 136 -5.75 -10.89 -13.65
N LYS A 137 -4.90 -10.23 -14.43
CA LYS A 137 -3.75 -10.84 -15.09
C LYS A 137 -2.47 -10.64 -14.29
N LYS A 138 -1.49 -11.50 -14.55
CA LYS A 138 -0.15 -11.36 -13.95
C LYS A 138 0.43 -9.99 -14.33
N GLY A 139 0.88 -9.23 -13.33
CA GLY A 139 1.41 -7.87 -13.52
C GLY A 139 0.36 -6.75 -13.36
N GLU A 140 -0.92 -7.06 -13.21
CA GLU A 140 -1.99 -6.06 -12.97
C GLU A 140 -2.17 -5.71 -11.48
N VAL A 141 -1.29 -6.17 -10.60
CA VAL A 141 -1.17 -5.66 -9.23
C VAL A 141 0.13 -4.88 -9.14
N SER A 142 0.03 -3.59 -8.82
CA SER A 142 1.19 -2.70 -8.73
C SER A 142 1.50 -2.35 -7.28
N LEU A 143 2.80 -2.27 -7.01
CA LEU A 143 3.34 -1.73 -5.77
C LEU A 143 3.60 -0.23 -5.98
N HIS A 144 2.86 0.63 -5.28
CA HIS A 144 2.86 2.08 -5.50
C HIS A 144 3.06 2.86 -4.20
N ARG A 145 3.45 4.15 -4.28
CA ARG A 145 3.74 5.00 -3.11
C ARG A 145 2.82 6.23 -3.01
N PHE A 146 1.59 6.10 -3.50
CA PHE A 146 0.59 7.18 -3.45
C PHE A 146 -0.17 7.24 -2.12
N SER A 147 0.02 6.23 -1.26
CA SER A 147 -0.60 6.17 0.06
C SER A 147 -0.37 7.47 0.84
N PRO A 148 -1.38 8.00 1.54
CA PRO A 148 -1.21 9.16 2.40
C PRO A 148 -0.27 8.91 3.57
N THR A 149 0.06 7.66 3.90
CA THR A 149 1.05 7.32 4.93
C THR A 149 2.50 7.42 4.43
N GLY A 150 2.71 7.52 3.10
CA GLY A 150 4.04 7.51 2.48
C GLY A 150 4.69 6.12 2.38
N PHE A 151 4.03 5.08 2.89
CA PHE A 151 4.43 3.67 2.69
C PHE A 151 4.06 3.20 1.27
N TYR A 152 4.76 2.17 0.82
CA TYR A 152 4.34 1.43 -0.36
C TYR A 152 3.04 0.67 -0.07
N SER A 153 2.26 0.42 -1.11
CA SER A 153 1.09 -0.44 -1.04
C SER A 153 0.85 -1.19 -2.34
N SER A 154 0.35 -2.41 -2.24
CA SER A 154 -0.05 -3.25 -3.37
C SER A 154 -1.55 -3.19 -3.62
N ALA A 155 -1.92 -2.83 -4.84
CA ALA A 155 -3.30 -2.69 -5.30
C ALA A 155 -3.44 -3.06 -6.77
N VAL A 156 -4.66 -3.41 -7.20
CA VAL A 156 -4.97 -3.70 -8.59
C VAL A 156 -4.86 -2.43 -9.42
N LYS A 157 -4.14 -2.52 -10.53
CA LYS A 157 -3.98 -1.45 -11.51
C LYS A 157 -5.28 -1.25 -12.28
N ASN A 158 -6.01 -0.21 -11.88
CA ASN A 158 -7.24 0.27 -12.48
C ASN A 158 -7.11 1.75 -12.86
N ASP A 159 -8.17 2.35 -13.42
CA ASP A 159 -8.17 3.76 -13.84
C ASP A 159 -7.79 4.72 -12.71
N PHE A 160 -8.16 4.41 -11.47
CA PHE A 160 -7.80 5.18 -10.28
C PHE A 160 -6.28 5.21 -10.04
N LEU A 161 -5.61 4.06 -10.04
CA LEU A 161 -4.15 4.03 -9.88
C LEU A 161 -3.43 4.62 -11.09
N ILE A 162 -3.91 4.34 -12.31
CA ILE A 162 -3.35 4.91 -13.55
C ILE A 162 -3.39 6.44 -13.47
N GLU A 163 -4.49 7.03 -13.03
CA GLU A 163 -4.58 8.49 -12.91
C GLU A 163 -3.58 9.08 -11.89
N LEU A 164 -3.29 8.37 -10.80
CA LEU A 164 -2.27 8.76 -9.82
C LEU A 164 -0.84 8.65 -10.37
N GLU A 165 -0.56 7.58 -11.14
CA GLU A 165 0.70 7.39 -11.87
C GLU A 165 0.92 8.53 -12.86
N GLU A 166 -0.04 8.75 -13.76
CA GLU A 166 0.02 9.79 -14.77
C GLU A 166 0.14 11.21 -14.17
N ARG A 167 -0.50 11.45 -13.02
CA ARG A 167 -0.35 12.71 -12.28
C ARG A 167 1.09 12.94 -11.83
N SER A 168 1.79 11.86 -11.47
CA SER A 168 3.20 11.90 -11.08
C SER A 168 4.13 12.07 -12.29
N GLU A 169 3.75 11.53 -13.46
CA GLU A 169 4.47 11.75 -14.72
C GLU A 169 4.35 13.21 -15.20
N ARG A 170 3.17 13.82 -15.01
CA ARG A 170 2.92 15.24 -15.31
C ARG A 170 3.39 16.17 -14.19
N GLN A 171 4.60 15.96 -13.69
CA GLN A 171 5.21 16.73 -12.62
C GLN A 171 6.42 17.53 -13.12
N THR A 172 6.55 18.80 -12.71
CA THR A 172 7.71 19.65 -13.01
C THR A 172 8.22 20.36 -11.75
N PRO A 173 9.53 20.36 -11.48
CA PRO A 173 10.12 21.22 -10.45
C PRO A 173 9.95 22.69 -10.78
N PHE A 174 9.80 23.54 -9.75
CA PHE A 174 9.72 24.99 -9.95
C PHE A 174 10.44 25.76 -8.86
N LEU A 175 10.82 27.00 -9.17
CA LEU A 175 11.21 28.03 -8.21
C LEU A 175 10.28 29.24 -8.29
N LYS A 176 10.23 30.02 -7.21
CA LYS A 176 9.51 31.31 -7.18
C LYS A 176 10.34 32.45 -7.78
N GLU A 177 11.66 32.28 -7.78
CA GLU A 177 12.64 33.25 -8.28
C GLU A 177 13.37 32.64 -9.48
N GLN A 178 13.78 33.51 -10.40
CA GLN A 178 14.48 33.10 -11.60
C GLN A 178 15.93 32.75 -11.26
N THR A 179 16.42 31.66 -11.84
CA THR A 179 17.84 31.29 -11.80
C THR A 179 18.32 30.93 -13.20
N ASN A 180 19.61 30.66 -13.35
CA ASN A 180 20.14 30.18 -14.64
C ASN A 180 19.52 28.84 -15.06
N GLU A 181 19.22 27.96 -14.10
CA GLU A 181 18.61 26.65 -14.35
C GLU A 181 17.08 26.75 -14.50
N PHE A 182 16.43 27.58 -13.67
CA PHE A 182 14.99 27.84 -13.71
C PHE A 182 14.74 29.21 -14.34
N ASN A 183 14.82 29.25 -15.67
CA ASN A 183 14.81 30.49 -16.45
C ASN A 183 13.53 30.70 -17.26
N GLU A 184 12.66 29.69 -17.38
CA GLU A 184 11.41 29.81 -18.12
C GLU A 184 10.27 30.26 -17.21
N LYS A 185 9.74 31.45 -17.49
CA LYS A 185 8.63 32.02 -16.74
C LYS A 185 7.30 31.38 -17.17
N ILE A 186 6.55 30.88 -16.20
CA ILE A 186 5.15 30.47 -16.36
C ILE A 186 4.24 31.27 -15.43
N GLU A 187 3.10 31.72 -15.95
CA GLU A 187 2.09 32.45 -15.18
C GLU A 187 0.85 31.58 -15.03
N ILE A 188 0.40 31.42 -13.78
CA ILE A 188 -0.65 30.46 -13.44
C ILE A 188 -1.86 31.17 -12.84
N GLY A 189 -3.02 30.85 -13.41
CA GLY A 189 -4.34 31.25 -12.90
C GLY A 189 -4.67 32.74 -13.10
N PRO A 190 -5.84 33.18 -12.64
CA PRO A 190 -6.34 34.54 -12.89
C PRO A 190 -5.47 35.61 -12.22
N ARG A 191 -4.76 35.27 -11.14
CA ARG A 191 -3.82 36.16 -10.44
C ARG A 191 -2.40 36.15 -11.01
N LYS A 192 -2.18 35.47 -12.15
CA LYS A 192 -0.88 35.36 -12.83
C LYS A 192 0.29 35.06 -11.89
N ARG A 193 0.10 34.10 -10.97
CA ARG A 193 1.17 33.70 -10.05
C ARG A 193 2.35 33.20 -10.87
N THR A 194 3.49 33.83 -10.70
CA THR A 194 4.69 33.54 -11.46
C THR A 194 5.46 32.39 -10.82
N PHE A 195 5.87 31.45 -11.66
CA PHE A 195 6.80 30.39 -11.31
C PHE A 195 7.86 30.29 -12.41
N TYR A 196 9.04 29.81 -12.04
CA TYR A 196 10.12 29.56 -12.97
C TYR A 196 10.38 28.06 -13.04
N VAL A 197 10.41 27.52 -14.26
CA VAL A 197 10.68 26.11 -14.57
C VAL A 197 11.95 25.98 -15.41
N LYS A 198 12.45 24.76 -15.55
CA LYS A 198 13.61 24.51 -16.42
C LYS A 198 13.21 24.65 -17.89
N HIS A 199 14.13 25.12 -18.73
CA HIS A 199 13.92 25.19 -20.17
C HIS A 199 13.49 23.85 -20.78
N SER A 200 14.09 22.74 -20.32
CA SER A 200 13.78 21.38 -20.77
C SER A 200 12.35 20.91 -20.48
N ASP A 201 11.64 21.54 -19.53
CA ASP A 201 10.28 21.15 -19.15
C ASP A 201 9.20 21.94 -19.91
N LYS A 202 9.56 23.08 -20.53
CA LYS A 202 8.59 23.97 -21.19
C LYS A 202 7.79 23.28 -22.30
N SER A 203 8.45 22.50 -23.15
CA SER A 203 7.80 21.78 -24.26
C SER A 203 6.76 20.77 -23.73
N LYS A 204 7.11 20.00 -22.70
CA LYS A 204 6.22 19.04 -22.04
C LYS A 204 5.02 19.73 -21.41
N ILE A 205 5.24 20.85 -20.69
CA ILE A 205 4.16 21.62 -20.08
C ILE A 205 3.17 22.13 -21.14
N LEU A 206 3.68 22.71 -22.25
CA LEU A 206 2.83 23.17 -23.34
C LEU A 206 2.02 22.03 -23.96
N GLU A 207 2.61 20.85 -24.10
CA GLU A 207 1.92 19.65 -24.58
C GLU A 207 0.80 19.20 -23.61
N TRP A 208 1.08 19.15 -22.31
CA TRP A 208 0.09 18.83 -21.28
C TRP A 208 -1.09 19.82 -21.28
N VAL A 209 -0.80 21.12 -21.40
CA VAL A 209 -1.81 22.17 -21.50
C VAL A 209 -2.68 21.98 -22.74
N LYS A 210 -2.07 21.69 -23.91
CA LYS A 210 -2.81 21.39 -25.15
C LYS A 210 -3.72 20.16 -25.00
N LYS A 211 -3.30 19.16 -24.24
CA LYS A 211 -4.09 17.95 -23.89
C LYS A 211 -5.13 18.20 -22.79
N GLY A 212 -5.29 19.43 -22.30
CA GLY A 212 -6.30 19.81 -21.31
C GLY A 212 -5.85 19.73 -19.83
N PHE A 213 -4.60 19.36 -19.56
CA PHE A 213 -4.00 19.38 -18.22
C PHE A 213 -3.47 20.77 -17.87
N SER A 214 -4.37 21.76 -17.88
CA SER A 214 -4.03 23.18 -17.77
C SER A 214 -4.03 23.72 -16.33
N LYS A 215 -4.45 22.92 -15.34
CA LYS A 215 -4.55 23.34 -13.95
C LYS A 215 -3.39 22.77 -13.13
N PRO A 216 -2.39 23.58 -12.79
CA PRO A 216 -1.30 23.14 -11.95
C PRO A 216 -1.68 23.18 -10.46
N MET A 217 -1.13 22.24 -9.68
CA MET A 217 -1.25 22.19 -8.22
C MET A 217 0.14 22.02 -7.58
N THR A 218 0.46 22.81 -6.55
CA THR A 218 1.75 22.73 -5.86
C THR A 218 1.81 21.52 -4.94
N THR A 219 2.93 20.80 -4.95
CA THR A 219 3.24 19.73 -4.00
C THR A 219 4.06 20.25 -2.82
N PRO A 220 4.28 19.44 -1.77
CA PRO A 220 5.21 19.76 -0.68
C PRO A 220 6.69 19.79 -1.09
N ASN A 221 7.04 19.29 -2.27
CA ASN A 221 8.42 19.07 -2.72
C ASN A 221 8.87 20.12 -3.75
N ASN A 222 8.27 21.32 -3.74
CA ASN A 222 8.54 22.38 -4.72
C ASN A 222 8.37 21.92 -6.19
N THR A 223 7.35 21.09 -6.43
CA THR A 223 6.94 20.69 -7.78
C THR A 223 5.50 21.10 -8.05
N LEU A 224 5.16 21.21 -9.34
CA LEU A 224 3.79 21.35 -9.83
C LEU A 224 3.39 20.03 -10.48
N ILE A 225 2.19 19.53 -10.16
CA ILE A 225 1.51 18.53 -10.98
C ILE A 225 0.52 19.23 -11.91
N TRP A 226 0.36 18.72 -13.13
CA TRP A 226 -0.57 19.27 -14.12
C TRP A 226 -1.76 18.35 -14.29
N VAL A 227 -2.95 18.87 -13.92
CA VAL A 227 -4.21 18.13 -13.95
C VAL A 227 -5.27 18.93 -14.71
N THR A 228 -6.41 18.29 -15.01
CA THR A 228 -7.57 19.01 -15.55
C THR A 228 -8.23 19.88 -14.48
N ILE A 229 -8.99 20.89 -14.88
CA ILE A 229 -9.74 21.75 -13.95
C ILE A 229 -10.70 20.92 -13.08
N LYS A 230 -11.43 19.98 -13.71
CA LYS A 230 -12.35 19.06 -13.00
C LYS A 230 -11.61 18.25 -11.94
N LYS A 231 -10.44 17.69 -12.27
CA LYS A 231 -9.65 16.89 -11.33
C LYS A 231 -9.10 17.74 -10.18
N ALA A 232 -8.61 18.94 -10.45
CA ALA A 232 -8.17 19.85 -9.40
C ALA A 232 -9.30 20.20 -8.41
N SER A 233 -10.49 20.49 -8.93
CA SER A 233 -11.67 20.74 -8.08
C SER A 233 -12.04 19.52 -7.25
N GLN A 234 -11.95 18.31 -7.83
CA GLN A 234 -12.18 17.07 -7.08
C GLN A 234 -11.16 16.87 -5.96
N ILE A 235 -9.86 17.05 -6.23
CA ILE A 235 -8.79 16.92 -5.22
C ILE A 235 -9.02 17.90 -4.07
N VAL A 236 -9.31 19.17 -4.38
CA VAL A 236 -9.57 20.19 -3.36
C VAL A 236 -10.82 19.84 -2.55
N LYS A 237 -11.90 19.39 -3.20
CA LYS A 237 -13.10 18.93 -2.50
C LYS A 237 -12.79 17.78 -1.56
N ASP A 238 -12.08 16.76 -2.04
CA ASP A 238 -11.71 15.61 -1.21
C ASP A 238 -10.84 16.00 0.00
N GLN A 239 -9.99 17.03 -0.15
CA GLN A 239 -9.15 17.55 0.94
C GLN A 239 -9.99 18.32 1.97
N ILE A 240 -11.00 19.07 1.52
CA ILE A 240 -11.97 19.76 2.39
C ILE A 240 -12.81 18.73 3.16
N ASP A 241 -13.26 17.67 2.49
CA ASP A 241 -14.09 16.60 3.06
C ASP A 241 -13.28 15.61 3.94
N CYS A 242 -12.01 15.91 4.24
CA CYS A 242 -11.13 15.03 5.01
C CYS A 242 -11.59 14.90 6.47
N MET A 243 -11.69 13.67 6.97
CA MET A 243 -12.15 13.34 8.33
C MET A 243 -11.02 13.25 9.38
N GLY A 244 -9.76 13.51 9.02
CA GLY A 244 -8.66 13.55 9.99
C GLY A 244 -8.30 12.20 10.66
N CYS A 245 -8.47 11.07 9.97
CA CYS A 245 -8.26 9.74 10.58
C CYS A 245 -6.80 9.38 10.92
N LEU A 246 -5.83 10.11 10.37
CA LEU A 246 -4.40 9.90 10.60
C LEU A 246 -3.77 11.16 11.18
N SER A 247 -2.98 11.02 12.24
CA SER A 247 -2.25 12.14 12.86
C SER A 247 -1.11 12.67 11.97
N GLN A 248 -0.60 11.84 11.05
CA GLN A 248 0.39 12.22 10.05
C GLN A 248 -0.08 11.69 8.68
N CYS A 249 -0.59 12.59 7.85
CA CYS A 249 -1.19 12.29 6.56
C CYS A 249 -0.56 13.17 5.48
N LEU A 250 -0.13 12.60 4.36
CA LEU A 250 0.34 13.39 3.21
C LEU A 250 -0.83 14.05 2.47
N PHE A 251 -2.01 13.43 2.46
CA PHE A 251 -3.19 13.95 1.77
C PHE A 251 -3.85 15.14 2.50
N SER A 252 -3.60 15.31 3.80
CA SER A 252 -4.18 16.36 4.63
C SER A 252 -3.11 17.11 5.40
N ASN A 253 -3.27 18.42 5.53
CA ASN A 253 -2.39 19.22 6.41
C ASN A 253 -2.91 19.31 7.85
N TRP A 254 -4.02 18.64 8.17
CA TRP A 254 -4.59 18.60 9.52
C TRP A 254 -3.80 17.66 10.44
N SER A 255 -3.72 18.01 11.73
CA SER A 255 -3.15 17.18 12.78
C SER A 255 -3.94 17.35 14.07
N GLN A 256 -4.06 16.30 14.89
CA GLN A 256 -4.65 16.36 16.23
C GLN A 256 -3.73 17.00 17.28
N GLU A 257 -2.47 17.26 16.94
CA GLU A 257 -1.52 17.95 17.81
C GLU A 257 -1.93 19.41 18.04
N GLU A 258 -1.36 20.05 19.06
CA GLU A 258 -1.74 21.40 19.54
C GLU A 258 -1.85 22.46 18.43
N LYS A 259 -0.99 22.40 17.40
CA LYS A 259 -1.00 23.37 16.29
C LYS A 259 -2.15 23.17 15.28
N GLY A 260 -2.89 22.08 15.36
CA GLY A 260 -3.96 21.73 14.41
C GLY A 260 -3.47 21.42 12.98
N THR A 261 -2.16 21.37 12.76
CA THR A 261 -1.57 21.17 11.44
C THR A 261 -0.27 20.37 11.47
N THR A 262 0.00 19.63 10.40
CA THR A 262 1.28 18.93 10.17
C THR A 262 2.42 19.89 9.81
N GLY A 263 2.12 21.17 9.55
CA GLY A 263 3.08 22.17 9.07
C GLY A 263 3.51 21.96 7.62
N LYS A 264 2.98 20.93 6.94
CA LYS A 264 3.24 20.62 5.53
C LYS A 264 2.01 20.91 4.70
N LYS A 265 2.21 21.22 3.42
CA LYS A 265 1.09 21.29 2.47
C LYS A 265 0.49 19.89 2.28
N ALA A 266 -0.82 19.84 2.05
CA ALA A 266 -1.45 18.64 1.54
C ALA A 266 -0.87 18.30 0.17
N ASP A 267 -0.51 17.04 -0.03
CA ASP A 267 0.09 16.53 -1.26
C ASP A 267 -0.99 16.12 -2.25
N PRO A 268 -1.19 16.88 -3.34
CA PRO A 268 -2.21 16.56 -4.31
C PRO A 268 -1.82 15.35 -5.16
N ARG A 269 -0.69 14.68 -4.93
CA ARG A 269 -0.34 13.38 -5.53
C ARG A 269 -0.89 12.19 -4.75
N SER A 270 -1.32 12.42 -3.51
CA SER A 270 -1.94 11.41 -2.67
C SER A 270 -3.47 11.48 -2.78
N PHE A 271 -4.15 10.68 -1.97
CA PHE A 271 -5.60 10.54 -1.92
C PHE A 271 -6.06 10.18 -0.51
N CYS A 272 -7.36 10.41 -0.23
CA CYS A 272 -7.97 9.94 1.00
C CYS A 272 -8.25 8.43 0.92
N ILE A 273 -7.39 7.62 1.53
CA ILE A 273 -7.52 6.16 1.54
C ILE A 273 -8.82 5.67 2.18
N GLN A 274 -9.27 6.31 3.26
CA GLN A 274 -10.52 5.95 3.91
C GLN A 274 -11.71 6.15 2.97
N LYS A 275 -11.77 7.28 2.26
CA LYS A 275 -12.82 7.56 1.28
C LYS A 275 -12.87 6.48 0.20
N THR A 276 -11.72 6.14 -0.37
CA THR A 276 -11.67 5.19 -1.48
C THR A 276 -12.03 3.77 -1.04
N LEU A 277 -11.48 3.33 0.11
CA LEU A 277 -11.79 2.01 0.67
C LEU A 277 -13.24 1.87 1.12
N GLN A 278 -13.84 2.92 1.70
CA GLN A 278 -15.25 2.89 2.09
C GLN A 278 -16.17 2.78 0.87
N LYS A 279 -15.88 3.53 -0.19
CA LYS A 279 -16.69 3.49 -1.42
C LYS A 279 -16.65 2.14 -2.12
N ILE A 280 -15.45 1.56 -2.28
CA ILE A 280 -15.29 0.28 -2.96
C ILE A 280 -15.86 -0.88 -2.14
N SER A 281 -15.69 -0.88 -0.81
CA SER A 281 -16.17 -1.98 0.03
C SER A 281 -17.70 -2.02 0.15
N HIS A 282 -18.38 -0.88 -0.03
CA HIS A 282 -19.84 -0.78 0.01
C HIS A 282 -20.49 -0.76 -1.38
N GLY A 283 -19.72 -0.90 -2.46
CA GLY A 283 -20.25 -0.87 -3.84
C GLY A 283 -20.87 0.47 -4.24
N ILE A 284 -20.49 1.57 -3.57
CA ILE A 284 -21.02 2.93 -3.81
C ILE A 284 -20.38 3.56 -5.06
N SER A 285 -19.24 3.04 -5.49
CA SER A 285 -18.47 3.54 -6.63
C SER A 285 -18.06 2.39 -7.54
N ASN A 286 -17.81 2.73 -8.81
CA ASN A 286 -17.24 1.79 -9.77
C ASN A 286 -15.84 1.38 -9.29
N LEU A 287 -15.52 0.08 -9.36
CA LEU A 287 -14.23 -0.48 -8.96
C LEU A 287 -13.05 0.15 -9.68
N GLU A 288 -13.25 0.62 -10.91
CA GLU A 288 -12.18 1.28 -11.69
C GLU A 288 -11.78 2.64 -11.09
N ASN A 289 -12.66 3.26 -10.30
CA ASN A 289 -12.47 4.62 -9.78
C ASN A 289 -12.03 4.69 -8.32
N GLU A 290 -11.73 3.56 -7.68
CA GLU A 290 -11.34 3.51 -6.27
C GLU A 290 -10.12 2.60 -6.03
N LEU A 291 -9.49 2.73 -4.85
CA LEU A 291 -8.37 1.87 -4.47
C LEU A 291 -8.85 0.43 -4.21
N MET A 292 -8.35 -0.52 -5.00
CA MET A 292 -8.66 -1.94 -4.87
C MET A 292 -7.44 -2.72 -4.37
N PHE A 293 -7.34 -2.95 -3.06
CA PHE A 293 -6.22 -3.71 -2.50
C PHE A 293 -6.23 -5.18 -2.92
N ALA A 294 -5.06 -5.68 -3.29
CA ALA A 294 -4.81 -7.08 -3.57
C ALA A 294 -3.31 -7.36 -3.47
N GLY A 295 -2.95 -8.58 -3.05
CA GLY A 295 -1.58 -9.06 -3.10
C GLY A 295 -1.21 -9.51 -4.51
N HIS A 296 0.09 -9.61 -4.78
CA HIS A 296 0.61 -9.84 -6.14
C HIS A 296 0.23 -11.21 -6.73
N SER A 297 -0.24 -12.15 -5.92
CA SER A 297 -0.74 -13.46 -6.36
C SER A 297 -2.21 -13.45 -6.81
N ALA A 298 -2.89 -12.30 -6.80
CA ALA A 298 -4.31 -12.22 -7.17
C ALA A 298 -4.62 -12.73 -8.58
N TYR A 299 -3.66 -12.64 -9.52
CA TYR A 299 -3.83 -13.18 -10.87
C TYR A 299 -4.12 -14.69 -10.90
N ARG A 300 -3.74 -15.42 -9.84
CA ARG A 300 -3.98 -16.85 -9.75
C ARG A 300 -5.46 -17.19 -9.61
N PHE A 301 -6.33 -16.26 -9.18
CA PHE A 301 -7.78 -16.48 -9.21
C PHE A 301 -8.30 -16.81 -10.61
N ALA A 302 -7.75 -16.15 -11.64
CA ALA A 302 -8.14 -16.38 -13.03
C ALA A 302 -7.62 -17.73 -13.59
N MET A 303 -6.57 -18.29 -12.98
CA MET A 303 -5.85 -19.46 -13.49
C MET A 303 -6.15 -20.74 -12.73
N ASP A 304 -6.45 -20.63 -11.44
CA ASP A 304 -6.65 -21.76 -10.54
C ASP A 304 -7.96 -22.48 -10.87
N PRO A 305 -7.92 -23.77 -11.25
CA PRO A 305 -9.11 -24.55 -11.60
C PRO A 305 -10.18 -24.58 -10.51
N PHE A 306 -9.81 -24.30 -9.25
CA PHE A 306 -10.75 -24.21 -8.15
C PHE A 306 -11.86 -23.18 -8.41
N TYR A 307 -11.54 -22.06 -9.07
CA TYR A 307 -12.48 -20.98 -9.36
C TYR A 307 -13.12 -21.09 -10.76
N LYS A 308 -12.89 -22.20 -11.47
CA LYS A 308 -13.42 -22.41 -12.82
C LYS A 308 -14.95 -22.29 -12.82
N ASN A 309 -15.49 -21.76 -13.91
CA ASN A 309 -16.92 -21.48 -14.08
C ASN A 309 -17.51 -20.50 -13.04
N GLY A 310 -16.65 -19.68 -12.41
CA GLY A 310 -17.08 -18.71 -11.41
C GLY A 310 -17.42 -19.33 -10.06
N PHE A 311 -16.89 -20.51 -9.73
CA PHE A 311 -17.08 -21.11 -8.42
C PHE A 311 -16.49 -20.22 -7.32
N VAL A 312 -17.32 -19.88 -6.33
CA VAL A 312 -16.90 -19.15 -5.12
C VAL A 312 -16.97 -20.09 -3.92
N PRO A 313 -15.82 -20.48 -3.34
CA PRO A 313 -15.77 -21.41 -2.21
C PRO A 313 -16.26 -20.78 -0.92
N ARG A 314 -16.67 -21.62 0.04
CA ARG A 314 -16.70 -21.22 1.45
C ARG A 314 -15.29 -21.17 2.03
N VAL A 315 -15.09 -20.38 3.10
CA VAL A 315 -13.78 -20.31 3.79
C VAL A 315 -13.28 -21.70 4.20
N ASN A 316 -14.13 -22.58 4.73
CA ASN A 316 -13.69 -23.93 5.11
C ASN A 316 -13.18 -24.76 3.92
N GLN A 317 -13.83 -24.66 2.75
CA GLN A 317 -13.38 -25.32 1.51
C GLN A 317 -12.04 -24.75 1.02
N LEU A 318 -11.85 -23.43 1.13
CA LEU A 318 -10.58 -22.78 0.80
C LEU A 318 -9.45 -23.27 1.70
N ILE A 319 -9.66 -23.33 3.02
CA ILE A 319 -8.66 -23.81 3.98
C ILE A 319 -8.35 -25.28 3.76
N GLU A 320 -9.35 -26.15 3.58
CA GLU A 320 -9.14 -27.56 3.29
C GLU A 320 -8.29 -27.77 2.03
N ARG A 321 -8.54 -26.97 0.99
CA ARG A 321 -7.76 -27.00 -0.25
C ARG A 321 -6.30 -26.58 -0.03
N ILE A 322 -6.08 -25.48 0.69
CA ILE A 322 -4.75 -24.97 1.04
C ILE A 322 -3.94 -26.05 1.77
N MET A 323 -4.55 -26.70 2.78
CA MET A 323 -3.92 -27.76 3.57
C MET A 323 -3.55 -28.98 2.75
N LYS A 324 -4.29 -29.29 1.68
CA LYS A 324 -3.97 -30.37 0.73
C LYS A 324 -2.89 -29.99 -0.30
N GLY A 325 -2.41 -28.74 -0.29
CA GLY A 325 -1.43 -28.26 -1.27
C GLY A 325 -2.01 -27.99 -2.67
N LEU A 326 -3.31 -27.70 -2.78
CA LEU A 326 -4.02 -27.60 -4.07
C LEU A 326 -4.40 -26.19 -4.51
#